data_AF-A0A4Q3E0N2-F1
#
_entry.id   AF-A0A4Q3E0N2-F1
#
_cell.length_a   1.000
_cell.length_b   1.000
_cell.length_c   1.000
_cell.angle_alpha   90.00
_cell.angle_beta   90.00
_cell.angle_gamma   90.00
#
_symmetry.space_group_name_H-M   'P 1'
#
loop_
_entity.id
_entity.type
_entity.pdbx_description
1 polymer ?
#
loop_
_entity_poly.entity_id
_entity_poly.type
_entity_poly.pdbx_seq_one_letter_code
_entity_poly.pdbx_strand_id
1 'polypeptide(L)'
;MPPGYYVTYGGTFENLEKASARLQIAVPIALLLIFALLYFTFNSLRQATLIFTAIPMSAIGGIFALLLRGMPFSISAGVGFIALFGVAVLNGIVLIGTFNQLAKEGMDDIKARVIEGTKIRLRPVLMTATVASLGFLPMAVSSGAGAEVQKPLATVVIGGLLTATILTLLVLPLLYMLFNGKKKNNNSINGKVIASLVLCLLSIPAFAQDGSNKPTRITFEDAYEKALVSNLQLRSSDIAIQRSRALTGTSISLAKTGVFFENEDMRPTDNKGILKIGLSQSVEWPGIYTARKDALNQQAKATEYAKQAKALEIRRNLQTTYYTMWYYQSKKQLWEQLDSVYSSLSDAAVLRVKTGESAGLDSIAAKARSAEIKVQLRMLEKDVVVQQTILKTILNTDSSFLPESKPLARIDPLINNEVV
;
A
#
# COMPACT_ATOMS: atom_id res chain seq x y z
N MET A 1 24.11 11.18 6.83
CA MET A 1 24.92 10.14 7.52
C MET A 1 26.32 10.17 6.93
N PRO A 2 27.37 9.79 7.68
CA PRO A 2 28.73 9.74 7.17
C PRO A 2 28.85 8.79 5.96
N PRO A 3 29.77 9.04 5.02
CA PRO A 3 30.02 8.15 3.88
C PRO A 3 30.36 6.73 4.36
N GLY A 4 29.77 5.70 3.74
CA GLY A 4 30.02 4.29 4.07
C GLY A 4 29.13 3.67 5.17
N TYR A 5 28.24 4.46 5.80
CA TYR A 5 27.24 3.94 6.72
C TYR A 5 25.91 3.70 5.98
N TYR A 6 25.37 2.48 6.11
CA TYR A 6 24.06 2.10 5.58
C TYR A 6 23.09 1.91 6.74
N VAL A 7 21.84 2.37 6.57
CA VAL A 7 20.77 2.07 7.51
C VAL A 7 20.10 0.79 7.06
N THR A 8 20.16 -0.22 7.90
CA THR A 8 19.37 -1.45 7.74
C THR A 8 18.37 -1.53 8.87
N TYR A 9 17.13 -1.90 8.54
CA TYR A 9 16.08 -2.12 9.54
C TYR A 9 16.17 -3.57 10.01
N GLY A 10 16.73 -3.79 11.20
CA GLY A 10 16.82 -5.11 11.83
C GLY A 10 15.59 -5.48 12.68
N GLY A 11 15.61 -6.66 13.28
CA GLY A 11 14.61 -7.08 14.27
C GLY A 11 13.29 -7.57 13.66
N THR A 12 12.16 -7.06 14.16
CA THR A 12 10.82 -7.52 13.72
C THR A 12 10.50 -7.13 12.28
N PHE A 13 11.04 -6.02 11.78
CA PHE A 13 10.86 -5.60 10.39
C PHE A 13 11.61 -6.52 9.41
N GLU A 14 12.85 -6.89 9.70
CA GLU A 14 13.62 -7.86 8.91
C GLU A 14 12.91 -9.24 8.89
N ASN A 15 12.35 -9.66 10.02
CA ASN A 15 11.56 -10.90 10.09
C ASN A 15 10.27 -10.79 9.25
N LEU A 16 9.60 -9.64 9.25
CA LEU A 16 8.43 -9.38 8.40
C LEU A 16 8.80 -9.41 6.92
N GLU A 17 9.92 -8.78 6.54
CA GLU A 17 10.40 -8.76 5.15
C GLU A 17 10.75 -10.18 4.66
N LYS A 18 11.52 -10.95 5.45
CA LYS A 18 11.83 -12.36 5.15
C LYS A 18 10.57 -13.22 5.05
N ALA A 19 9.60 -13.02 5.94
CA ALA A 19 8.36 -13.78 5.93
C ALA A 19 7.45 -13.38 4.75
N SER A 20 7.38 -12.10 4.40
CA SER A 20 6.66 -11.60 3.24
C SER A 20 7.23 -12.18 1.94
N ALA A 21 8.56 -12.20 1.80
CA ALA A 21 9.25 -12.82 0.67
C ALA A 21 8.92 -14.32 0.54
N ARG A 22 8.86 -15.05 1.66
CA ARG A 22 8.41 -16.45 1.66
C ARG A 22 6.95 -16.59 1.23
N LEU A 23 6.07 -15.71 1.69
CA LEU A 23 4.64 -15.75 1.37
C LEU A 23 4.38 -15.47 -0.13
N GLN A 24 5.16 -14.55 -0.72
CA GLN A 24 5.14 -14.27 -2.16
C GLN A 24 5.47 -15.50 -3.01
N ILE A 25 6.25 -16.45 -2.48
CA ILE A 25 6.57 -17.71 -3.16
C ILE A 25 5.55 -18.81 -2.79
N ALA A 26 5.16 -18.89 -1.51
CA ALA A 26 4.27 -19.93 -1.01
C ALA A 26 2.85 -19.86 -1.60
N VAL A 27 2.29 -18.65 -1.76
CA VAL A 27 0.93 -18.46 -2.30
C VAL A 27 0.82 -18.96 -3.76
N PRO A 28 1.70 -18.57 -4.69
CA PRO A 28 1.69 -19.12 -6.05
C PRO A 28 1.85 -20.64 -6.10
N ILE A 29 2.74 -21.22 -5.29
CA ILE A 29 2.93 -22.67 -5.22
C ILE A 29 1.65 -23.36 -4.73
N ALA A 30 1.02 -22.85 -3.68
CA ALA A 30 -0.24 -23.39 -3.17
C ALA A 30 -1.35 -23.33 -4.23
N LEU A 31 -1.49 -22.20 -4.93
CA LEU A 31 -2.46 -22.06 -6.02
C LEU A 31 -2.20 -23.04 -7.18
N LEU A 32 -0.93 -23.24 -7.56
CA LEU A 32 -0.56 -24.20 -8.59
C LEU A 32 -0.92 -25.63 -8.16
N LEU A 33 -0.61 -26.01 -6.92
CA LEU A 33 -0.96 -27.32 -6.38
C LEU A 33 -2.48 -27.53 -6.30
N ILE A 34 -3.24 -26.51 -5.87
CA ILE A 34 -4.71 -26.54 -5.88
C ILE A 34 -5.22 -26.75 -7.31
N PHE A 35 -4.70 -26.02 -8.29
CA PHE A 35 -5.10 -26.16 -9.69
C PHE A 35 -4.76 -27.55 -10.24
N ALA A 36 -3.58 -28.08 -9.93
CA ALA A 36 -3.17 -29.43 -10.33
C ALA A 36 -4.09 -30.50 -9.74
N LEU A 37 -4.45 -30.39 -8.46
CA LEU A 37 -5.41 -31.29 -7.81
C LEU A 37 -6.79 -31.21 -8.48
N LEU A 38 -7.26 -30.01 -8.83
CA LEU A 38 -8.52 -29.82 -9.55
C LEU A 38 -8.49 -30.46 -10.94
N TYR A 39 -7.39 -30.28 -11.67
CA TYR A 39 -7.19 -30.90 -12.97
C TYR A 39 -7.26 -32.43 -12.87
N PHE A 40 -6.57 -33.03 -11.91
CA PHE A 40 -6.63 -34.48 -11.69
C PHE A 40 -8.00 -34.97 -11.24
N THR A 41 -8.71 -34.20 -10.41
CA THR A 41 -10.04 -34.58 -9.90
C THR A 41 -11.10 -34.65 -11.00
N PHE A 42 -11.11 -33.68 -11.93
CA PHE A 42 -12.12 -33.59 -12.97
C PHE A 42 -11.65 -34.06 -14.35
N ASN A 43 -10.35 -34.35 -14.50
CA ASN A 43 -9.68 -34.66 -15.75
C ASN A 43 -10.06 -33.69 -16.89
N SER A 44 -10.27 -32.42 -16.55
CA SER A 44 -10.82 -31.40 -17.45
C SER A 44 -10.31 -30.02 -17.08
N LEU A 45 -9.49 -29.44 -17.96
CA LEU A 45 -8.94 -28.10 -17.78
C LEU A 45 -10.03 -27.03 -17.69
N ARG A 46 -11.17 -27.22 -18.39
CA ARG A 46 -12.30 -26.28 -18.37
C ARG A 46 -12.96 -26.25 -16.99
N GLN A 47 -13.24 -27.41 -16.41
CA GLN A 47 -13.87 -27.51 -15.11
C GLN A 47 -12.93 -27.07 -13.99
N ALA A 48 -11.64 -27.43 -14.09
CA ALA A 48 -10.61 -26.96 -13.16
C ALA A 48 -10.53 -25.42 -13.15
N THR A 49 -10.45 -24.78 -14.33
CA THR A 49 -10.41 -23.31 -14.44
C THR A 49 -11.69 -22.66 -13.91
N LEU A 50 -12.85 -23.27 -14.17
CA LEU A 50 -14.14 -22.77 -13.69
C LEU A 50 -14.21 -22.78 -12.16
N ILE A 51 -13.82 -23.88 -11.52
CA ILE A 51 -13.76 -23.96 -10.04
C ILE A 51 -12.73 -22.99 -9.48
N PHE A 52 -11.61 -22.81 -10.18
CA PHE A 52 -10.55 -21.89 -9.77
C PHE A 52 -11.01 -20.43 -9.71
N THR A 53 -12.08 -20.04 -10.44
CA THR A 53 -12.68 -18.69 -10.31
C THR A 53 -13.25 -18.40 -8.92
N ALA A 54 -13.54 -19.43 -8.11
CA ALA A 54 -14.01 -19.25 -6.73
C ALA A 54 -12.95 -18.63 -5.81
N ILE A 55 -11.66 -18.74 -6.16
CA ILE A 55 -10.52 -18.23 -5.38
C ILE A 55 -10.50 -16.70 -5.33
N PRO A 56 -10.49 -15.95 -6.46
CA PRO A 56 -10.55 -14.49 -6.40
C PRO A 56 -11.86 -13.99 -5.78
N MET A 57 -12.97 -14.70 -5.98
CA MET A 57 -14.26 -14.36 -5.36
C MET A 57 -14.22 -14.46 -3.83
N SER A 58 -13.51 -15.44 -3.27
CA SER A 58 -13.30 -15.55 -1.83
C SER A 58 -12.30 -14.52 -1.31
N ALA A 59 -11.24 -14.25 -2.08
CA ALA A 59 -10.24 -13.24 -1.73
C ALA A 59 -10.86 -11.84 -1.52
N ILE A 60 -11.79 -11.44 -2.39
CA ILE A 60 -12.50 -10.16 -2.29
C ILE A 60 -13.19 -10.01 -0.93
N GLY A 61 -13.90 -11.06 -0.47
CA GLY A 61 -14.56 -11.06 0.83
C GLY A 61 -13.60 -10.99 2.01
N GLY A 62 -12.47 -11.71 1.92
CA GLY A 62 -11.44 -11.71 2.96
C GLY A 62 -10.75 -10.35 3.10
N ILE A 63 -10.41 -9.71 1.98
CA ILE A 63 -9.82 -8.36 1.94
C ILE A 63 -10.82 -7.34 2.49
N PHE A 64 -12.08 -7.42 2.04
CA PHE A 64 -13.13 -6.51 2.49
C PHE A 64 -13.37 -6.60 4.00
N ALA A 65 -13.35 -7.81 4.58
CA ALA A 65 -13.48 -8.00 6.02
C ALA A 65 -12.30 -7.46 6.83
N LEU A 66 -11.07 -7.55 6.32
CA LEU A 66 -9.90 -6.91 6.94
C LEU A 66 -10.03 -5.39 6.94
N LEU A 67 -10.45 -4.81 5.81
CA LEU A 67 -10.64 -3.37 5.65
C LEU A 67 -11.72 -2.84 6.59
N LEU A 68 -12.88 -3.50 6.65
CA LEU A 68 -13.97 -3.15 7.57
C LEU A 68 -13.52 -3.17 9.04
N ARG A 69 -12.59 -4.06 9.38
CA ARG A 69 -12.08 -4.20 10.74
C ARG A 69 -10.84 -3.34 11.02
N GLY A 70 -10.36 -2.59 10.03
CA GLY A 70 -9.17 -1.75 10.16
C GLY A 70 -7.88 -2.54 10.45
N MET A 71 -7.82 -3.81 10.05
CA MET A 71 -6.65 -4.65 10.29
C MET A 71 -5.76 -4.72 9.06
N PRO A 72 -4.43 -4.47 9.19
CA PRO A 72 -3.52 -4.53 8.07
C PRO A 72 -3.32 -5.98 7.59
N PHE A 73 -2.84 -6.13 6.36
CA PHE A 73 -2.43 -7.42 5.85
C PHE A 73 -1.18 -7.92 6.61
N SER A 74 -1.33 -9.00 7.38
CA SER A 74 -0.26 -9.64 8.15
C SER A 74 0.06 -11.04 7.62
N ILE A 75 1.16 -11.63 8.08
CA ILE A 75 1.54 -13.02 7.71
C ILE A 75 0.41 -14.00 8.07
N SER A 76 -0.21 -13.82 9.24
CA SER A 76 -1.34 -14.64 9.68
C SER A 76 -2.56 -14.48 8.80
N ALA A 77 -2.82 -13.27 8.28
CA ALA A 77 -3.86 -13.05 7.28
C ALA A 77 -3.53 -13.79 5.97
N GLY A 78 -2.26 -13.76 5.53
CA GLY A 78 -1.78 -14.50 4.36
C GLY A 78 -2.00 -16.01 4.47
N VAL A 79 -1.68 -16.61 5.62
CA VAL A 79 -1.99 -18.03 5.90
C VAL A 79 -3.51 -18.28 5.88
N GLY A 80 -4.30 -17.34 6.44
CA GLY A 80 -5.75 -17.36 6.37
C GLY A 80 -6.30 -17.38 4.95
N PHE A 81 -5.71 -16.64 4.01
CA PHE A 81 -6.09 -16.68 2.59
C PHE A 81 -5.82 -18.04 1.95
N ILE A 82 -4.67 -18.67 2.23
CA ILE A 82 -4.36 -20.01 1.71
C ILE A 82 -5.40 -21.02 2.19
N ALA A 83 -5.77 -20.98 3.48
CA ALA A 83 -6.81 -21.82 4.04
C ALA A 83 -8.19 -21.54 3.40
N LEU A 84 -8.54 -20.26 3.24
CA LEU A 84 -9.77 -19.82 2.58
C LEU A 84 -9.87 -20.33 1.13
N PHE A 85 -8.77 -20.32 0.37
CA PHE A 85 -8.76 -20.81 -1.01
C PHE A 85 -9.10 -22.30 -1.08
N GLY A 86 -8.54 -23.12 -0.19
CA GLY A 86 -8.87 -24.54 -0.11
C GLY A 86 -10.36 -24.78 0.17
N VAL A 87 -10.94 -24.07 1.15
CA VAL A 87 -12.35 -24.21 1.52
C VAL A 87 -13.28 -23.69 0.41
N ALA A 88 -12.96 -22.56 -0.22
CA ALA A 88 -13.73 -22.01 -1.33
C ALA A 88 -13.74 -22.97 -2.54
N VAL A 89 -12.60 -23.60 -2.83
CA VAL A 89 -12.47 -24.59 -3.88
C VAL A 89 -13.29 -25.84 -3.56
N LEU A 90 -13.29 -26.33 -2.31
CA LEU A 90 -14.10 -27.47 -1.90
C LEU A 90 -15.59 -27.25 -2.20
N ASN A 91 -16.13 -26.07 -1.89
CA ASN A 91 -17.51 -25.71 -2.21
C ASN A 91 -17.79 -25.76 -3.72
N GLY A 92 -16.84 -25.28 -4.54
CA GLY A 92 -16.92 -25.34 -5.99
C GLY A 92 -16.86 -26.75 -6.55
N ILE A 93 -15.97 -27.61 -6.03
CA ILE A 93 -15.83 -29.03 -6.41
C ILE A 93 -17.16 -29.75 -6.21
N VAL A 94 -17.78 -29.60 -5.03
CA VAL A 94 -19.02 -30.31 -4.69
C VAL A 94 -20.18 -29.87 -5.60
N LEU A 95 -20.28 -28.58 -5.93
CA LEU A 95 -21.33 -28.07 -6.81
C LEU A 95 -21.16 -28.56 -8.25
N ILE A 96 -19.95 -28.44 -8.82
CA ILE A 96 -19.67 -28.91 -10.18
C ILE A 96 -19.75 -30.43 -10.30
N GLY A 97 -19.32 -31.17 -9.27
CA GLY A 97 -19.49 -32.62 -9.21
C GLY A 97 -20.95 -33.04 -9.31
N THR A 98 -21.86 -32.28 -8.71
CA THR A 98 -23.31 -32.52 -8.78
C THR A 98 -23.87 -32.23 -10.16
N PHE A 99 -23.44 -31.14 -10.80
CA PHE A 99 -23.82 -30.87 -12.19
C PHE A 99 -23.33 -31.99 -13.11
N ASN A 100 -22.10 -32.48 -12.93
CA ASN A 100 -21.58 -33.60 -13.71
C ASN A 100 -22.34 -34.90 -13.44
N GLN A 101 -22.77 -35.14 -12.20
CA GLN A 101 -23.59 -36.30 -11.87
C GLN A 101 -24.95 -36.23 -12.57
N LEU A 102 -25.68 -35.12 -12.44
CA LEU A 102 -26.96 -34.91 -13.14
C LEU A 102 -26.81 -34.99 -14.67
N ALA A 103 -25.65 -34.59 -15.21
CA ALA A 103 -25.33 -34.77 -16.62
C ALA A 103 -25.21 -36.25 -17.01
N LYS A 104 -24.60 -37.09 -16.16
CA LYS A 104 -24.48 -38.54 -16.38
C LYS A 104 -25.81 -39.26 -16.21
N GLU A 105 -26.71 -38.73 -15.37
CA GLU A 105 -28.07 -39.25 -15.16
C GLU A 105 -29.04 -38.89 -16.31
N GLY A 106 -28.55 -38.28 -17.39
CA GLY A 106 -29.32 -38.02 -18.61
C GLY A 106 -30.03 -36.67 -18.67
N MET A 107 -29.78 -35.76 -17.73
CA MET A 107 -30.37 -34.41 -17.75
C MET A 107 -29.63 -33.51 -18.76
N ASP A 108 -30.01 -33.58 -20.04
CA ASP A 108 -29.35 -32.89 -21.15
C ASP A 108 -29.58 -31.36 -21.18
N ASP A 109 -30.67 -30.87 -20.57
CA ASP A 109 -30.89 -29.43 -20.44
C ASP A 109 -29.99 -28.83 -19.35
N ILE A 110 -29.06 -27.98 -19.77
CA ILE A 110 -28.09 -27.30 -18.90
C ILE A 110 -28.79 -26.39 -17.89
N LYS A 111 -29.90 -25.73 -18.28
CA LYS A 111 -30.63 -24.84 -17.38
C LYS A 111 -31.30 -25.62 -16.27
N ALA A 112 -32.07 -26.66 -16.62
CA ALA A 112 -32.69 -27.56 -15.65
C ALA A 112 -31.65 -28.17 -14.70
N ARG A 113 -30.52 -28.64 -15.24
CA ARG A 113 -29.41 -29.24 -14.47
C ARG A 113 -28.81 -28.29 -13.44
N VAL A 114 -28.58 -27.05 -13.83
CA VAL A 114 -27.99 -26.05 -12.94
C VAL A 114 -28.98 -25.65 -11.85
N ILE A 115 -30.25 -25.46 -12.18
CA ILE A 115 -31.29 -25.13 -11.19
C ILE A 115 -31.44 -26.28 -10.18
N GLU A 116 -31.55 -27.51 -10.66
CA GLU A 116 -31.76 -28.67 -9.80
C GLU A 116 -30.51 -28.99 -8.95
N GLY A 117 -29.33 -28.96 -9.56
CA GLY A 117 -28.07 -29.16 -8.84
C GLY A 117 -27.82 -28.10 -7.77
N THR A 118 -28.15 -26.83 -8.05
CA THR A 118 -28.04 -25.75 -7.06
C THR A 118 -29.06 -25.90 -5.95
N LYS A 119 -30.31 -26.31 -6.22
CA LYS A 119 -31.32 -26.60 -5.18
C LYS A 119 -30.85 -27.70 -4.23
N ILE A 120 -30.32 -28.80 -4.77
CA ILE A 120 -29.81 -29.93 -3.98
C ILE A 120 -28.65 -29.49 -3.08
N ARG A 121 -27.79 -28.58 -3.56
CA ARG A 121 -26.57 -28.16 -2.85
C ARG A 121 -26.70 -26.90 -1.99
N LEU A 122 -27.77 -26.13 -2.14
CA LEU A 122 -27.97 -24.90 -1.36
C LEU A 122 -27.87 -25.16 0.15
N ARG A 123 -28.61 -26.16 0.66
CA ARG A 123 -28.61 -26.49 2.10
C ARG A 123 -27.25 -27.00 2.59
N PRO A 124 -26.62 -28.02 1.97
CA PRO A 124 -25.29 -28.48 2.37
C PRO A 124 -24.22 -27.39 2.36
N VAL A 125 -24.18 -26.53 1.33
CA VAL A 125 -23.16 -25.47 1.20
C VAL A 125 -23.35 -24.39 2.26
N LEU A 126 -24.58 -23.97 2.53
CA LEU A 126 -24.86 -23.00 3.60
C LEU A 126 -24.53 -23.58 4.98
N MET A 127 -24.79 -24.87 5.20
CA MET A 127 -24.46 -25.54 6.45
C MET A 127 -22.94 -25.56 6.70
N THR A 128 -22.14 -26.00 5.73
CA THR A 128 -20.68 -26.05 5.89
C THR A 128 -20.08 -24.67 6.07
N ALA A 129 -20.60 -23.67 5.34
CA ALA A 129 -20.17 -22.28 5.46
C ALA A 129 -20.46 -21.69 6.84
N THR A 130 -21.67 -21.94 7.35
CA THR A 130 -22.11 -21.42 8.65
C THR A 130 -21.33 -22.08 9.78
N VAL A 131 -21.17 -23.40 9.74
CA VAL A 131 -20.39 -24.15 10.74
C VAL A 131 -18.94 -23.67 10.79
N ALA A 132 -18.29 -23.53 9.62
CA ALA A 132 -16.94 -23.01 9.55
C ALA A 132 -16.85 -21.57 10.09
N SER A 133 -17.76 -20.68 9.66
CA SER A 133 -17.75 -19.27 10.09
C SER A 133 -17.98 -19.12 11.59
N LEU A 134 -18.90 -19.90 12.17
CA LEU A 134 -19.12 -19.94 13.62
C LEU A 134 -17.94 -20.55 14.38
N GLY A 135 -17.26 -21.55 13.82
CA GLY A 135 -16.06 -22.16 14.41
C GLY A 135 -14.89 -21.18 14.51
N PHE A 136 -14.75 -20.26 13.55
CA PHE A 136 -13.74 -19.20 13.59
C PHE A 136 -14.16 -17.96 14.39
N LEU A 137 -15.44 -17.86 14.80
CA LEU A 137 -15.97 -16.68 15.49
C LEU A 137 -15.24 -16.38 16.82
N PRO A 138 -14.96 -17.35 17.72
CA PRO A 138 -14.24 -17.08 18.96
C PRO A 138 -12.82 -16.56 18.71
N MET A 139 -12.15 -17.13 17.71
CA MET A 139 -10.81 -16.73 17.27
C MET A 139 -10.81 -15.31 16.70
N ALA A 140 -11.88 -14.91 16.03
CA ALA A 140 -12.05 -13.56 15.51
C ALA A 140 -12.26 -12.54 16.63
N VAL A 141 -12.98 -12.85 17.72
CA VAL A 141 -13.30 -11.85 18.78
C VAL A 141 -12.38 -11.90 20.00
N SER A 142 -11.56 -12.94 20.14
CA SER A 142 -10.67 -13.16 21.30
C SER A 142 -9.79 -11.96 21.64
N SER A 143 -9.63 -11.63 22.92
CA SER A 143 -8.74 -10.58 23.43
C SER A 143 -7.56 -11.12 24.26
N GLY A 144 -7.39 -12.44 24.34
CA GLY A 144 -6.34 -13.09 25.13
C GLY A 144 -4.95 -13.05 24.49
N ALA A 145 -3.98 -13.66 25.17
CA ALA A 145 -2.63 -13.83 24.64
C ALA A 145 -2.66 -14.60 23.29
N GLY A 146 -1.90 -14.11 22.31
CA GLY A 146 -1.88 -14.68 20.95
C GLY A 146 -3.01 -14.21 20.03
N ALA A 147 -3.96 -13.40 20.50
CA ALA A 147 -5.05 -12.88 19.69
C ALA A 147 -4.58 -12.03 18.48
N GLU A 148 -3.40 -11.41 18.57
CA GLU A 148 -2.79 -10.62 17.50
C GLU A 148 -2.52 -11.43 16.23
N VAL A 149 -2.21 -12.73 16.38
CA VAL A 149 -1.98 -13.67 15.28
C VAL A 149 -3.30 -14.29 14.81
N GLN A 150 -4.24 -14.48 15.74
CA GLN A 150 -5.47 -15.22 15.49
C GLN A 150 -6.57 -14.37 14.82
N LYS A 151 -6.76 -13.12 15.23
CA LYS A 151 -7.83 -12.23 14.72
C LYS A 151 -7.74 -12.02 13.20
N PRO A 152 -6.56 -11.72 12.61
CA PRO A 152 -6.48 -11.48 11.17
C PRO A 152 -6.76 -12.75 10.37
N LEU A 153 -6.24 -13.90 10.83
CA LEU A 153 -6.47 -15.20 10.20
C LEU A 153 -7.97 -15.53 10.17
N ALA A 154 -8.64 -15.47 11.32
CA ALA A 154 -10.06 -15.80 11.43
C ALA A 154 -10.95 -14.83 10.65
N THR A 155 -10.62 -13.54 10.66
CA THR A 155 -11.43 -12.51 9.98
C THR A 155 -11.41 -12.69 8.46
N VAL A 156 -10.25 -13.02 7.88
CA VAL A 156 -10.14 -13.34 6.44
C VAL A 156 -10.99 -14.54 6.09
N VAL A 157 -10.92 -15.61 6.88
CA VAL A 157 -11.65 -16.86 6.62
C VAL A 157 -13.16 -16.63 6.72
N ILE A 158 -13.66 -15.96 7.76
CA ILE A 158 -15.09 -15.67 7.93
C ILE A 158 -15.62 -14.79 6.80
N GLY A 159 -14.99 -13.64 6.56
CA GLY A 159 -15.43 -12.69 5.53
C GLY A 159 -15.34 -13.27 4.13
N GLY A 160 -14.28 -14.03 3.89
CA GLY A 160 -14.05 -14.77 2.66
C GLY A 160 -15.11 -15.85 2.42
N LEU A 161 -15.45 -16.66 3.43
CA LEU A 161 -16.48 -17.70 3.29
C LEU A 161 -17.87 -17.12 3.07
N LEU A 162 -18.27 -16.10 3.84
CA LEU A 162 -19.58 -15.46 3.67
C LEU A 162 -19.75 -14.90 2.26
N THR A 163 -18.74 -14.18 1.78
CA THR A 163 -18.78 -13.60 0.43
C THR A 163 -18.69 -14.70 -0.62
N ALA A 164 -17.75 -15.64 -0.49
CA ALA A 164 -17.55 -16.73 -1.44
C ALA A 164 -18.77 -17.62 -1.57
N THR A 165 -19.50 -17.90 -0.49
CA THR A 165 -20.66 -18.80 -0.52
C THR A 165 -21.82 -18.17 -1.28
N ILE A 166 -22.11 -16.90 -1.03
CA ILE A 166 -23.10 -16.13 -1.79
C ILE A 166 -22.69 -16.06 -3.27
N LEU A 167 -21.44 -15.66 -3.53
CA LEU A 167 -20.94 -15.47 -4.88
C LEU A 167 -20.81 -16.79 -5.65
N THR A 168 -20.39 -17.89 -5.03
CA THR A 168 -20.28 -19.19 -5.71
C THR A 168 -21.64 -19.81 -6.01
N LEU A 169 -22.64 -19.67 -5.14
CA LEU A 169 -24.00 -20.14 -5.42
C LEU A 169 -24.71 -19.35 -6.52
N LEU A 170 -24.26 -18.13 -6.82
CA LEU A 170 -24.82 -17.29 -7.89
C LEU A 170 -23.99 -17.35 -9.17
N VAL A 171 -22.70 -17.03 -9.06
CA VAL A 171 -21.80 -16.83 -10.20
C VAL A 171 -21.32 -18.17 -10.77
N LEU A 172 -21.02 -19.18 -9.95
CA LEU A 172 -20.51 -20.46 -10.46
C LEU A 172 -21.52 -21.20 -11.34
N PRO A 173 -22.83 -21.26 -10.99
CA PRO A 173 -23.90 -21.70 -11.89
C PRO A 173 -23.93 -20.98 -13.23
N LEU A 174 -23.84 -19.65 -13.22
CA LEU A 174 -23.87 -18.83 -14.43
C LEU A 174 -22.65 -19.08 -15.31
N LEU A 175 -21.47 -19.17 -14.70
CA LEU A 175 -20.24 -19.54 -15.41
C LEU A 175 -20.32 -20.94 -16.00
N TYR A 176 -20.92 -21.91 -15.30
CA TYR A 176 -21.13 -23.26 -15.83
C TYR A 176 -22.05 -23.26 -17.05
N MET A 177 -23.15 -22.50 -17.01
CA MET A 177 -24.04 -22.35 -18.16
C MET A 177 -23.33 -21.74 -19.38
N LEU A 178 -22.48 -20.74 -19.15
CA LEU A 178 -21.71 -20.08 -20.21
C LEU A 178 -20.66 -21.00 -20.82
N PHE A 179 -19.97 -21.80 -20.01
CA PHE A 179 -18.90 -22.68 -20.47
C PHE A 179 -19.39 -23.96 -21.14
N ASN A 180 -20.56 -24.48 -20.73
CA ASN A 180 -21.14 -25.71 -21.28
C ASN A 180 -22.28 -25.47 -22.28
N GLY A 181 -22.74 -24.23 -22.47
CA GLY A 181 -23.80 -23.88 -23.41
C GLY A 181 -23.50 -24.34 -24.84
N LYS A 182 -24.40 -25.12 -25.44
CA LYS A 182 -24.30 -25.50 -26.86
C LYS A 182 -24.28 -24.23 -27.72
N LYS A 183 -23.27 -24.14 -28.59
CA LYS A 183 -23.02 -23.06 -29.55
C LYS A 183 -24.19 -22.92 -30.52
N LYS A 184 -25.26 -22.22 -30.14
CA LYS A 184 -26.33 -21.83 -31.06
C LYS A 184 -25.87 -20.55 -31.76
N ASN A 185 -25.60 -20.69 -33.05
CA ASN A 185 -25.16 -19.64 -33.97
C ASN A 185 -26.19 -18.49 -34.02
N ASN A 186 -26.01 -17.44 -33.21
CA ASN A 186 -26.29 -16.05 -33.55
C ASN A 186 -25.73 -15.12 -32.43
N ASN A 187 -25.13 -14.00 -32.83
CA ASN A 187 -24.49 -12.93 -32.02
C ASN A 187 -25.17 -12.66 -30.65
N SER A 188 -24.53 -12.35 -29.52
CA SER A 188 -23.17 -11.88 -29.21
C SER A 188 -22.90 -12.03 -27.70
N ILE A 189 -21.94 -12.87 -27.30
CA ILE A 189 -20.97 -12.53 -26.24
C ILE A 189 -19.68 -13.20 -26.69
N ASN A 190 -18.74 -12.39 -27.19
CA ASN A 190 -17.46 -12.88 -27.68
C ASN A 190 -16.82 -13.76 -26.59
N GLY A 191 -16.46 -15.00 -26.91
CA GLY A 191 -15.65 -15.84 -26.01
C GLY A 191 -14.35 -15.14 -25.57
N LYS A 192 -13.90 -14.14 -26.33
CA LYS A 192 -12.83 -13.20 -25.98
C LYS A 192 -13.16 -12.28 -24.78
N VAL A 193 -14.42 -11.89 -24.58
CA VAL A 193 -14.88 -11.05 -23.45
C VAL A 193 -15.00 -11.87 -22.16
N ILE A 194 -15.47 -13.12 -22.25
CA ILE A 194 -15.51 -14.03 -21.09
C ILE A 194 -14.10 -14.47 -20.74
N ALA A 195 -13.27 -14.79 -21.74
CA ALA A 195 -11.85 -15.02 -21.53
C ALA A 195 -11.14 -13.77 -21.00
N SER A 196 -11.49 -12.55 -21.42
CA SER A 196 -10.91 -11.31 -20.87
C SER A 196 -11.41 -10.98 -19.47
N LEU A 197 -12.65 -11.36 -19.11
CA LEU A 197 -13.20 -11.20 -17.76
C LEU A 197 -12.57 -12.21 -16.80
N VAL A 198 -12.42 -13.47 -17.21
CA VAL A 198 -11.72 -14.51 -16.46
C VAL A 198 -10.23 -14.22 -16.37
N LEU A 199 -9.62 -13.68 -17.43
CA LEU A 199 -8.23 -13.20 -17.43
C LEU A 199 -8.11 -11.96 -16.51
N CYS A 200 -9.03 -10.99 -16.56
CA CYS A 200 -9.03 -9.85 -15.62
C CYS A 200 -9.22 -10.30 -14.16
N LEU A 201 -10.07 -11.29 -13.88
CA LEU A 201 -10.29 -11.83 -12.53
C LEU A 201 -9.11 -12.72 -12.05
N LEU A 202 -8.42 -13.42 -12.96
CA LEU A 202 -7.19 -14.16 -12.67
C LEU A 202 -5.95 -13.26 -12.58
N SER A 203 -5.98 -12.08 -13.22
CA SER A 203 -4.93 -11.06 -13.18
C SER A 203 -5.02 -10.14 -11.95
N ILE A 204 -5.84 -10.46 -10.94
CA ILE A 204 -5.90 -9.67 -9.70
C ILE A 204 -4.61 -9.75 -8.85
N PRO A 205 -3.61 -10.65 -9.03
CA PRO A 205 -2.29 -10.41 -8.46
C PRO A 205 -1.37 -9.57 -9.39
N ALA A 206 -1.78 -9.24 -10.62
CA ALA A 206 -0.98 -8.41 -11.53
C ALA A 206 -1.26 -6.90 -11.40
N PHE A 207 -2.39 -6.50 -10.79
CA PHE A 207 -2.64 -5.09 -10.47
C PHE A 207 -2.02 -4.62 -9.14
N ALA A 208 -1.26 -5.51 -8.47
CA ALA A 208 -0.31 -5.16 -7.43
C ALA A 208 1.15 -5.24 -7.92
N GLN A 209 1.40 -5.15 -9.23
CA GLN A 209 2.65 -4.57 -9.70
C GLN A 209 2.59 -3.06 -9.47
N ASP A 210 2.87 -2.69 -8.22
CA ASP A 210 3.33 -1.36 -7.90
C ASP A 210 4.54 -1.05 -8.79
N GLY A 211 4.37 -0.03 -9.65
CA GLY A 211 5.41 0.64 -10.41
C GLY A 211 6.27 -0.22 -11.33
N SER A 212 6.09 -0.01 -12.63
CA SER A 212 7.27 0.09 -13.50
C SER A 212 8.22 1.15 -12.91
N ASN A 213 9.14 0.72 -12.05
CA ASN A 213 10.11 1.55 -11.36
C ASN A 213 11.24 1.98 -12.31
N LYS A 214 10.88 2.31 -13.57
CA LYS A 214 11.75 3.11 -14.42
C LYS A 214 11.61 4.53 -13.91
N PRO A 215 12.69 5.12 -13.37
CA PRO A 215 12.62 6.47 -12.85
C PRO A 215 12.18 7.43 -13.96
N THR A 216 11.05 8.09 -13.75
CA THR A 216 10.56 9.11 -14.67
C THR A 216 11.38 10.38 -14.49
N ARG A 217 11.71 11.04 -15.59
CA ARG A 217 12.46 12.30 -15.53
C ARG A 217 11.49 13.45 -15.27
N ILE A 218 11.85 14.36 -14.39
CA ILE A 218 11.04 15.52 -13.99
C ILE A 218 11.89 16.79 -14.01
N THR A 219 11.27 17.92 -14.36
CA THR A 219 11.90 19.25 -14.27
C THR A 219 11.90 19.75 -12.83
N PHE A 220 12.71 20.77 -12.50
CA PHE A 220 12.72 21.34 -11.14
C PHE A 220 11.37 21.98 -10.79
N GLU A 221 10.78 22.71 -11.74
CA GLU A 221 9.50 23.41 -11.61
C GLU A 221 8.35 22.41 -11.37
N ASP A 222 8.27 21.34 -12.16
CA ASP A 222 7.26 20.29 -11.96
C ASP A 222 7.45 19.58 -10.60
N ALA A 223 8.70 19.35 -10.19
CA ALA A 223 9.00 18.77 -8.89
C ALA A 223 8.60 19.73 -7.75
N TYR A 224 8.77 21.03 -7.94
CA TYR A 224 8.40 22.04 -6.96
C TYR A 224 6.88 22.17 -6.83
N GLU A 225 6.14 22.22 -7.94
CA GLU A 225 4.68 22.22 -7.91
C GLU A 225 4.13 20.96 -7.24
N LYS A 226 4.69 19.80 -7.59
CA LYS A 226 4.31 18.54 -6.93
C LYS A 226 4.60 18.60 -5.43
N ALA A 227 5.76 19.11 -5.01
CA ALA A 227 6.11 19.29 -3.61
C ALA A 227 5.10 20.19 -2.87
N LEU A 228 4.66 21.30 -3.47
CA LEU A 228 3.70 22.21 -2.83
C LEU A 228 2.35 21.53 -2.52
N VAL A 229 1.90 20.61 -3.38
CA VAL A 229 0.60 19.94 -3.24
C VAL A 229 0.65 18.70 -2.34
N SER A 230 1.72 17.89 -2.45
CA SER A 230 1.81 16.60 -1.79
C SER A 230 2.51 16.64 -0.44
N ASN A 231 3.31 17.68 -0.14
CA ASN A 231 4.17 17.69 1.04
C ASN A 231 3.37 17.81 2.35
N LEU A 232 3.65 16.88 3.28
CA LEU A 232 2.95 16.77 4.56
C LEU A 232 3.23 17.95 5.51
N GLN A 233 4.39 18.59 5.43
CA GLN A 233 4.74 19.72 6.30
C GLN A 233 3.92 20.97 5.96
N LEU A 234 3.60 21.19 4.68
CA LEU A 234 2.71 22.27 4.26
C LEU A 234 1.27 22.00 4.70
N ARG A 235 0.78 20.76 4.55
CA ARG A 235 -0.54 20.37 5.06
C ARG A 235 -0.67 20.54 6.57
N SER A 236 0.38 20.19 7.33
CA SER A 236 0.45 20.42 8.77
C SER A 236 0.36 21.92 9.10
N SER A 237 1.04 22.76 8.32
CA SER A 237 0.99 24.21 8.46
C SER A 237 -0.41 24.77 8.13
N ASP A 238 -1.09 24.21 7.12
CA ASP A 238 -2.48 24.57 6.81
C ASP A 238 -3.45 24.24 7.95
N ILE A 239 -3.31 23.07 8.56
CA ILE A 239 -4.10 22.66 9.72
C ILE A 239 -3.81 23.60 10.91
N ALA A 240 -2.56 24.01 11.11
CA ALA A 240 -2.20 24.97 12.16
C ALA A 240 -2.86 26.34 11.94
N ILE A 241 -2.91 26.82 10.70
CA ILE A 241 -3.62 28.06 10.34
C ILE A 241 -5.12 27.91 10.60
N GLN A 242 -5.74 26.80 10.19
CA GLN A 242 -7.16 26.54 10.44
C GLN A 242 -7.47 26.50 11.94
N ARG A 243 -6.60 25.86 12.73
CA ARG A 243 -6.71 25.88 14.20
C ARG A 243 -6.62 27.29 14.76
N SER A 244 -5.66 28.10 14.29
CA SER A 244 -5.52 29.48 14.77
C SER A 244 -6.72 30.34 14.39
N ARG A 245 -7.30 30.14 13.20
CA ARG A 245 -8.54 30.81 12.75
C ARG A 245 -9.79 30.33 13.50
N ALA A 246 -9.85 29.06 13.89
CA ALA A 246 -10.92 28.57 14.75
C ALA A 246 -10.85 29.20 16.15
N LEU A 247 -9.64 29.37 16.69
CA LEU A 247 -9.41 30.02 17.98
C LEU A 247 -9.78 31.51 17.95
N THR A 248 -9.47 32.25 16.88
CA THR A 248 -9.93 33.66 16.75
C THR A 248 -11.45 33.77 16.79
N GLY A 249 -12.18 32.79 16.24
CA GLY A 249 -13.64 32.69 16.34
C GLY A 249 -14.15 32.52 17.78
N THR A 250 -13.35 31.94 18.67
CA THR A 250 -13.67 31.80 20.11
C THR A 250 -13.26 32.99 20.97
N SER A 251 -12.81 34.10 20.36
CA SER A 251 -12.40 35.31 21.09
C SER A 251 -13.49 35.86 22.02
N ILE A 252 -14.76 35.66 21.67
CA ILE A 252 -15.92 35.96 22.51
C ILE A 252 -16.43 34.64 23.11
N SER A 253 -15.72 34.15 24.11
CA SER A 253 -16.16 32.98 24.89
C SER A 253 -16.97 33.47 26.09
N LEU A 254 -18.29 33.26 26.08
CA LEU A 254 -19.07 33.37 27.31
C LEU A 254 -18.78 32.15 28.19
N ALA A 255 -18.56 32.39 29.49
CA ALA A 255 -18.48 31.28 30.43
C ALA A 255 -19.78 30.48 30.40
N LYS A 256 -19.68 29.17 30.58
CA LYS A 256 -20.85 28.29 30.63
C LYS A 256 -21.74 28.74 31.78
N THR A 257 -23.04 28.88 31.53
CA THR A 257 -24.03 29.15 32.58
C THR A 257 -24.02 27.97 33.55
N GLY A 258 -23.62 28.23 34.79
CA GLY A 258 -23.68 27.28 35.88
C GLY A 258 -25.09 27.26 36.47
N VAL A 259 -25.62 26.06 36.69
CA VAL A 259 -26.79 25.87 37.54
C VAL A 259 -26.28 25.32 38.85
N PHE A 260 -26.58 25.99 39.96
CA PHE A 260 -26.22 25.49 41.28
C PHE A 260 -27.47 25.25 42.10
N PHE A 261 -27.42 24.16 42.86
CA PHE A 261 -28.44 23.74 43.81
C PHE A 261 -27.73 23.68 45.16
N GLU A 262 -28.05 24.60 46.05
CA GLU A 262 -27.44 24.67 47.37
C GLU A 262 -28.53 24.70 48.43
N ASN A 263 -28.39 23.88 49.45
CA ASN A 263 -29.31 23.86 50.58
C ASN A 263 -28.62 24.56 51.75
N GLU A 264 -28.99 25.83 51.97
CA GLU A 264 -28.40 26.64 53.03
C GLU A 264 -29.17 26.51 54.36
N ASP A 265 -28.53 26.96 55.45
CA ASP A 265 -29.12 27.11 56.80
C ASP A 265 -29.47 25.78 57.51
N MET A 266 -28.67 24.73 57.31
CA MET A 266 -28.71 23.54 58.17
C MET A 266 -28.14 23.88 59.55
N ARG A 267 -29.01 24.19 60.50
CA ARG A 267 -28.64 24.40 61.90
C ARG A 267 -28.83 23.08 62.65
N PRO A 268 -28.08 22.80 63.73
CA PRO A 268 -28.29 21.59 64.54
C PRO A 268 -29.73 21.43 65.08
N THR A 269 -30.50 22.51 65.14
CA THR A 269 -31.89 22.58 65.61
C THR A 269 -32.94 22.63 64.51
N ASP A 270 -32.59 22.90 63.24
CA ASP A 270 -33.52 22.92 62.11
C ASP A 270 -32.95 22.14 60.92
N ASN A 271 -33.56 20.99 60.65
CA ASN A 271 -33.08 20.03 59.66
C ASN A 271 -33.75 20.20 58.28
N LYS A 272 -34.55 21.26 58.08
CA LYS A 272 -35.32 21.44 56.83
C LYS A 272 -34.66 22.34 55.79
N GLY A 273 -33.72 23.21 56.16
CA GLY A 273 -32.92 24.04 55.24
C GLY A 273 -33.75 24.90 54.28
N ILE A 274 -33.09 25.71 53.45
CA ILE A 274 -33.72 26.44 52.35
C ILE A 274 -33.02 26.07 51.06
N LEU A 275 -33.75 25.39 50.16
CA LEU A 275 -33.25 25.03 48.83
C LEU A 275 -33.15 26.28 47.96
N LYS A 276 -31.93 26.69 47.62
CA LYS A 276 -31.63 27.73 46.65
C LYS A 276 -31.25 27.10 45.32
N ILE A 277 -32.01 27.44 44.29
CA ILE A 277 -31.71 27.10 42.90
C ILE A 277 -31.30 28.40 42.22
N GLY A 278 -30.07 28.46 41.74
CA GLY A 278 -29.51 29.65 41.13
C GLY A 278 -28.87 29.38 39.77
N LEU A 279 -28.86 30.42 38.94
CA LEU A 279 -28.11 30.46 37.70
C LEU A 279 -26.93 31.42 37.90
N SER A 280 -25.71 30.96 37.64
CA SER A 280 -24.51 31.78 37.64
C SER A 280 -23.97 31.90 36.23
N GLN A 281 -23.72 33.13 35.77
CA GLN A 281 -23.06 33.40 34.50
C GLN A 281 -22.00 34.47 34.74
N SER A 282 -20.73 34.11 34.56
CA SER A 282 -19.64 35.08 34.62
C SER A 282 -19.46 35.73 33.24
N VAL A 283 -19.49 37.06 33.22
CA VAL A 283 -19.17 37.88 32.05
C VAL A 283 -17.86 38.60 32.35
N GLU A 284 -16.86 38.43 31.49
CA GLU A 284 -15.58 39.12 31.64
C GLU A 284 -15.72 40.60 31.22
N TRP A 285 -14.77 41.44 31.66
CA TRP A 285 -14.77 42.86 31.27
C TRP A 285 -14.63 43.02 29.74
N PRO A 286 -15.45 43.85 29.06
CA PRO A 286 -15.54 43.89 27.60
C PRO A 286 -14.22 44.06 26.83
N GLY A 287 -13.28 44.86 27.32
CA GLY A 287 -12.01 45.07 26.61
C GLY A 287 -10.98 43.93 26.77
N ILE A 288 -11.22 42.93 27.64
CA ILE A 288 -10.45 41.68 27.64
C ILE A 288 -10.76 40.90 26.35
N TYR A 289 -12.01 40.92 25.88
CA TYR A 289 -12.39 40.25 24.63
C TYR A 289 -11.70 40.87 23.41
N THR A 290 -11.58 42.21 23.37
CA THR A 290 -10.86 42.90 22.26
C THR A 290 -9.37 42.60 22.30
N ALA A 291 -8.73 42.69 23.47
CA ALA A 291 -7.31 42.36 23.61
C ALA A 291 -7.01 40.88 23.27
N ARG A 292 -7.89 39.96 23.67
CA ARG A 292 -7.80 38.53 23.32
C ARG A 292 -7.96 38.32 21.82
N LYS A 293 -8.94 38.98 21.19
CA LYS A 293 -9.15 38.93 19.74
C LYS A 293 -7.90 39.42 18.99
N ASP A 294 -7.31 40.52 19.41
CA ASP A 294 -6.10 41.08 18.79
C ASP A 294 -4.90 40.15 18.94
N ALA A 295 -4.67 39.60 20.15
CA ALA A 295 -3.62 38.62 20.38
C ALA A 295 -3.77 37.37 19.50
N LEU A 296 -4.99 36.83 19.40
CA LEU A 296 -5.30 35.67 18.55
C LEU A 296 -5.14 35.99 17.06
N ASN A 297 -5.48 37.21 16.62
CA ASN A 297 -5.26 37.64 15.25
C ASN A 297 -3.76 37.76 14.92
N GLN A 298 -2.94 38.28 15.84
CA GLN A 298 -1.49 38.30 15.67
C GLN A 298 -0.90 36.89 15.65
N GLN A 299 -1.42 35.99 16.49
CA GLN A 299 -1.04 34.58 16.45
C GLN A 299 -1.38 33.93 15.10
N ALA A 300 -2.56 34.22 14.54
CA ALA A 300 -2.94 33.72 13.21
C ALA A 300 -1.99 34.22 12.12
N LYS A 301 -1.65 35.51 12.11
CA LYS A 301 -0.65 36.08 11.17
C LYS A 301 0.71 35.41 11.33
N ALA A 302 1.16 35.18 12.56
CA ALA A 302 2.42 34.48 12.82
C ALA A 302 2.43 33.06 12.22
N THR A 303 1.31 32.33 12.30
CA THR A 303 1.20 31.00 11.66
C THR A 303 1.20 31.06 10.14
N GLU A 304 0.66 32.13 9.53
CA GLU A 304 0.72 32.35 8.08
C GLU A 304 2.16 32.64 7.61
N TYR A 305 2.90 33.48 8.33
CA TYR A 305 4.33 33.71 8.04
C TYR A 305 5.16 32.44 8.23
N ALA A 306 4.87 31.64 9.26
CA ALA A 306 5.53 30.36 9.48
C ALA A 306 5.33 29.39 8.29
N LYS A 307 4.13 29.35 7.70
CA LYS A 307 3.87 28.57 6.47
C LYS A 307 4.73 29.07 5.30
N GLN A 308 4.83 30.39 5.09
CA GLN A 308 5.65 30.97 4.02
C GLN A 308 7.14 30.62 4.20
N ALA A 309 7.66 30.76 5.42
CA ALA A 309 9.03 30.35 5.74
C ALA A 309 9.23 28.85 5.46
N LYS A 310 8.24 28.01 5.78
CA LYS A 310 8.30 26.57 5.52
C LYS A 310 8.32 26.23 4.02
N ALA A 311 7.55 26.95 3.20
CA ALA A 311 7.55 26.80 1.75
C ALA A 311 8.92 27.16 1.14
N LEU A 312 9.57 28.22 1.63
CA LEU A 312 10.93 28.60 1.22
C LEU A 312 11.97 27.56 1.65
N GLU A 313 11.85 27.02 2.87
CA GLU A 313 12.72 25.95 3.35
C GLU A 313 12.61 24.69 2.46
N ILE A 314 11.38 24.30 2.10
CA ILE A 314 11.13 23.16 1.20
C ILE A 314 11.72 23.44 -0.19
N ARG A 315 11.53 24.65 -0.73
CA ARG A 315 12.12 25.04 -2.03
C ARG A 315 13.63 24.90 -2.00
N ARG A 316 14.29 25.45 -0.98
CA ARG A 316 15.74 25.37 -0.80
C ARG A 316 16.21 23.91 -0.71
N ASN A 317 15.57 23.11 0.14
CA ASN A 317 15.93 21.69 0.33
C ASN A 317 15.72 20.89 -0.97
N LEU A 318 14.61 21.09 -1.66
CA LEU A 318 14.32 20.48 -2.96
C LEU A 318 15.38 20.87 -3.98
N GLN A 319 15.74 22.15 -4.05
CA GLN A 319 16.75 22.66 -4.97
C GLN A 319 18.11 22.01 -4.71
N THR A 320 18.57 21.99 -3.45
CA THR A 320 19.82 21.32 -3.08
C THR A 320 19.80 19.84 -3.48
N THR A 321 18.76 19.08 -3.08
CA THR A 321 18.65 17.66 -3.41
C THR A 321 18.59 17.41 -4.92
N TYR A 322 17.81 18.19 -5.66
CA TYR A 322 17.64 18.04 -7.10
C TYR A 322 18.94 18.28 -7.86
N TYR A 323 19.63 19.40 -7.58
CA TYR A 323 20.89 19.71 -8.26
C TYR A 323 22.07 18.85 -7.81
N THR A 324 22.13 18.43 -6.54
CA THR A 324 23.12 17.45 -6.08
C THR A 324 22.91 16.10 -6.76
N MET A 325 21.66 15.66 -6.93
CA MET A 325 21.34 14.44 -7.68
C MET A 325 21.76 14.56 -9.15
N TRP A 326 21.48 15.70 -9.79
CA TRP A 326 21.89 15.96 -11.17
C TRP A 326 23.42 15.95 -11.30
N TYR A 327 24.13 16.59 -10.38
CA TYR A 327 25.59 16.54 -10.31
C TYR A 327 26.13 15.10 -10.23
N TYR A 328 25.57 14.25 -9.35
CA TYR A 328 25.99 12.86 -9.27
C TYR A 328 25.67 12.06 -10.54
N GLN A 329 24.56 12.36 -11.21
CA GLN A 329 24.24 11.74 -12.50
C GLN A 329 25.25 12.12 -13.59
N SER A 330 25.62 13.40 -13.69
CA SER A 330 26.65 13.85 -14.65
C SER A 330 28.02 13.28 -14.30
N LYS A 331 28.39 13.25 -13.02
CA LYS A 331 29.61 12.59 -12.55
C LYS A 331 29.59 11.10 -12.94
N LYS A 332 28.45 10.42 -12.82
CA LYS A 332 28.31 8.99 -13.16
C LYS A 332 28.62 8.71 -14.61
N GLN A 333 28.12 9.54 -15.52
CA GLN A 333 28.41 9.41 -16.94
C GLN A 333 29.92 9.48 -17.24
N LEU A 334 30.65 10.36 -16.55
CA LEU A 334 32.12 10.45 -16.68
C LEU A 334 32.83 9.22 -16.11
N TRP A 335 32.38 8.70 -14.95
CA TRP A 335 32.95 7.48 -14.38
C TRP A 335 32.64 6.23 -15.19
N GLU A 336 31.48 6.17 -15.86
CA GLU A 336 31.14 5.10 -16.82
C GLU A 336 32.08 5.12 -18.03
N GLN A 337 32.43 6.31 -18.54
CA GLN A 337 33.46 6.44 -19.59
C GLN A 337 34.84 5.98 -19.11
N LEU A 338 35.24 6.37 -17.89
CA LEU A 338 36.50 5.93 -17.29
C LEU A 338 36.53 4.42 -17.06
N ASP A 339 35.43 3.81 -16.57
CA ASP A 339 35.34 2.35 -16.37
C ASP A 339 35.53 1.61 -17.68
N SER A 340 34.92 2.08 -18.77
CA SER A 340 35.11 1.50 -20.11
C SER A 340 36.57 1.58 -20.56
N VAL A 341 37.22 2.75 -20.43
CA VAL A 341 38.63 2.94 -20.83
C VAL A 341 39.55 2.07 -19.97
N TYR A 342 39.42 2.10 -18.64
CA TYR A 342 40.32 1.35 -17.77
C TYR A 342 40.05 -0.15 -17.74
N SER A 343 38.82 -0.60 -18.02
CA SER A 343 38.54 -2.02 -18.24
C SER A 343 39.28 -2.51 -19.49
N SER A 344 39.19 -1.77 -20.61
CA SER A 344 39.92 -2.12 -21.83
C SER A 344 41.44 -2.13 -21.63
N LEU A 345 41.98 -1.16 -20.88
CA LEU A 345 43.39 -1.09 -20.54
C LEU A 345 43.83 -2.29 -19.68
N SER A 346 43.04 -2.65 -18.67
CA SER A 346 43.28 -3.82 -17.83
C SER A 346 43.27 -5.11 -18.65
N ASP A 347 42.29 -5.28 -19.54
CA ASP A 347 42.17 -6.46 -20.39
C ASP A 347 43.37 -6.58 -21.35
N ALA A 348 43.79 -5.47 -21.96
CA ALA A 348 44.98 -5.42 -22.80
C ALA A 348 46.26 -5.74 -22.01
N ALA A 349 46.44 -5.16 -20.81
CA ALA A 349 47.60 -5.43 -19.97
C ALA A 349 47.67 -6.90 -19.53
N VAL A 350 46.53 -7.51 -19.20
CA VAL A 350 46.46 -8.95 -18.87
C VAL A 350 46.83 -9.82 -20.07
N LEU A 351 46.41 -9.44 -21.29
CA LEU A 351 46.78 -10.14 -22.51
C LEU A 351 48.30 -10.10 -22.77
N ARG A 352 48.96 -8.94 -22.60
CA ARG A 352 50.41 -8.80 -22.81
C ARG A 352 51.25 -9.66 -21.86
N VAL A 353 50.78 -9.85 -20.63
CA VAL A 353 51.44 -10.75 -19.67
C VAL A 353 51.24 -12.21 -20.08
N LYS A 354 50.04 -12.58 -20.55
CA LYS A 354 49.75 -13.93 -21.05
C LYS A 354 50.56 -14.28 -22.30
N THR A 355 50.83 -13.30 -23.17
CA THR A 355 51.67 -13.49 -24.37
C THR A 355 53.17 -13.43 -24.07
N GLY A 356 53.57 -13.17 -22.82
CA GLY A 356 54.97 -13.14 -22.40
C GLY A 356 55.71 -11.82 -22.70
N GLU A 357 55.02 -10.75 -23.09
CA GLU A 357 55.63 -9.46 -23.45
C GLU A 357 56.02 -8.58 -22.24
N SER A 358 55.44 -8.79 -21.06
CA SER A 358 55.69 -7.98 -19.86
C SER A 358 55.76 -8.82 -18.57
N ALA A 359 56.53 -8.34 -17.59
CA ALA A 359 56.85 -9.00 -16.32
C ALA A 359 55.69 -9.05 -15.29
N GLY A 360 54.46 -8.69 -15.68
CA GLY A 360 53.27 -8.87 -14.85
C GLY A 360 52.87 -7.67 -14.00
N LEU A 361 53.81 -6.80 -13.61
CA LEU A 361 53.57 -5.65 -12.73
C LEU A 361 52.56 -4.65 -13.31
N ASP A 362 52.64 -4.39 -14.62
CA ASP A 362 51.72 -3.47 -15.31
C ASP A 362 50.27 -3.96 -15.27
N SER A 363 50.06 -5.29 -15.37
CA SER A 363 48.72 -5.89 -15.31
C SER A 363 48.11 -5.79 -13.91
N ILE A 364 48.95 -5.88 -12.86
CA ILE A 364 48.51 -5.73 -11.47
C ILE A 364 48.07 -4.27 -11.23
N ALA A 365 48.88 -3.31 -11.66
CA ALA A 365 48.57 -1.89 -11.54
C ALA A 365 47.30 -1.49 -12.32
N ALA A 366 47.16 -1.96 -13.57
CA ALA A 366 45.98 -1.69 -14.39
C ALA A 366 44.70 -2.31 -13.80
N LYS A 367 44.79 -3.55 -13.30
CA LYS A 367 43.68 -4.23 -12.62
C LYS A 367 43.28 -3.52 -11.33
N ALA A 368 44.25 -3.05 -10.54
CA ALA A 368 43.98 -2.27 -9.34
C ALA A 368 43.24 -0.96 -9.66
N ARG A 369 43.66 -0.25 -10.72
CA ARG A 369 42.99 0.98 -11.19
C ARG A 369 41.57 0.74 -11.70
N SER A 370 41.36 -0.32 -12.50
CA SER A 370 40.03 -0.71 -12.95
C SER A 370 39.11 -1.06 -11.77
N ALA A 371 39.61 -1.80 -10.78
CA ALA A 371 38.86 -2.12 -9.56
C ALA A 371 38.52 -0.85 -8.76
N GLU A 372 39.45 0.09 -8.60
CA GLU A 372 39.24 1.37 -7.94
C GLU A 372 38.11 2.17 -8.61
N ILE A 373 38.13 2.30 -9.94
CA ILE A 373 37.12 3.00 -10.74
C ILE A 373 35.74 2.34 -10.58
N LYS A 374 35.68 1.00 -10.63
CA LYS A 374 34.44 0.25 -10.44
C LYS A 374 33.85 0.44 -9.03
N VAL A 375 34.70 0.56 -8.01
CA VAL A 375 34.26 0.87 -6.64
C VAL A 375 33.68 2.30 -6.58
N GLN A 376 34.36 3.28 -7.19
CA GLN A 376 33.88 4.66 -7.25
C GLN A 376 32.53 4.79 -7.97
N LEU A 377 32.37 4.10 -9.10
CA LEU A 377 31.11 4.05 -9.84
C LEU A 377 29.99 3.47 -8.98
N ARG A 378 30.26 2.37 -8.26
CA ARG A 378 29.28 1.75 -7.36
C ARG A 378 28.91 2.66 -6.19
N MET A 379 29.86 3.39 -5.63
CA MET A 379 29.57 4.40 -4.58
C MET A 379 28.64 5.48 -5.12
N LEU A 380 28.92 5.99 -6.32
CA LEU A 380 28.14 7.05 -6.94
C LEU A 380 26.71 6.59 -7.31
N GLU A 381 26.54 5.33 -7.72
CA GLU A 381 25.21 4.74 -7.89
C GLU A 381 24.40 4.74 -6.60
N LYS A 382 25.04 4.44 -5.46
CA LYS A 382 24.39 4.51 -4.16
C LYS A 382 24.07 5.94 -3.76
N ASP A 383 24.96 6.89 -4.04
CA ASP A 383 24.72 8.31 -3.77
C ASP A 383 23.50 8.85 -4.53
N VAL A 384 23.32 8.46 -5.80
CA VAL A 384 22.12 8.80 -6.58
C VAL A 384 20.86 8.23 -5.92
N VAL A 385 20.88 6.97 -5.49
CA VAL A 385 19.73 6.33 -4.81
C VAL A 385 19.40 7.00 -3.48
N VAL A 386 20.42 7.47 -2.74
CA VAL A 386 20.23 8.24 -1.51
C VAL A 386 19.50 9.56 -1.81
N GLN A 387 19.96 10.31 -2.82
CA GLN A 387 19.29 11.56 -3.20
C GLN A 387 17.86 11.33 -3.72
N GLN A 388 17.63 10.23 -4.44
CA GLN A 388 16.28 9.83 -4.86
C GLN A 388 15.37 9.55 -3.65
N THR A 389 15.87 8.88 -2.62
CA THR A 389 15.10 8.61 -1.41
C THR A 389 14.74 9.91 -0.69
N ILE A 390 15.69 10.85 -0.58
CA ILE A 390 15.43 12.17 0.01
C ILE A 390 14.38 12.92 -0.82
N LEU A 391 14.50 12.90 -2.16
CA LEU A 391 13.53 13.52 -3.05
C LEU A 391 12.12 12.91 -2.88
N LYS A 392 12.01 11.58 -2.76
CA LYS A 392 10.74 10.90 -2.47
C LYS A 392 10.11 11.39 -1.17
N THR A 393 10.91 11.58 -0.13
CA THR A 393 10.42 12.14 1.14
C THR A 393 9.89 13.56 0.99
N ILE A 394 10.59 14.42 0.22
CA ILE A 394 10.15 15.80 -0.04
C ILE A 394 8.86 15.83 -0.86
N LEU A 395 8.75 14.96 -1.87
CA LEU A 395 7.59 14.86 -2.77
C LEU A 395 6.46 13.99 -2.23
N ASN A 396 6.63 13.33 -1.08
CA ASN A 396 5.66 12.43 -0.47
C ASN A 396 5.05 11.44 -1.48
N THR A 397 5.90 10.69 -2.17
CA THR A 397 5.53 9.77 -3.25
C THR A 397 6.45 8.56 -3.28
N ASP A 398 5.90 7.40 -3.65
CA ASP A 398 6.65 6.15 -3.76
C ASP A 398 7.43 6.04 -5.08
N SER A 399 7.04 6.85 -6.07
CA SER A 399 7.63 6.89 -7.41
C SER A 399 9.06 7.45 -7.41
N SER A 400 9.98 6.75 -8.07
CA SER A 400 11.37 7.20 -8.25
C SER A 400 11.47 8.23 -9.38
N PHE A 401 12.07 9.38 -9.11
CA PHE A 401 12.31 10.41 -10.13
C PHE A 401 13.81 10.58 -10.42
N LEU A 402 14.12 11.05 -11.63
CA LEU A 402 15.45 11.52 -12.00
C LEU A 402 15.37 12.95 -12.55
N PRO A 403 16.46 13.74 -12.46
CA PRO A 403 16.54 15.02 -13.15
C PRO A 403 16.50 14.87 -14.68
N GLU A 404 16.38 15.98 -15.38
CA GLU A 404 16.57 16.05 -16.83
C GLU A 404 17.93 15.46 -17.27
N SER A 405 17.99 14.93 -18.51
CA SER A 405 19.22 14.36 -19.07
C SER A 405 20.17 15.38 -19.69
N LYS A 406 19.96 16.68 -19.44
CA LYS A 406 20.83 17.73 -19.99
C LYS A 406 22.14 17.80 -19.21
N PRO A 407 23.26 18.20 -19.84
CA PRO A 407 24.48 18.49 -19.10
C PRO A 407 24.23 19.67 -18.14
N LEU A 408 24.79 19.59 -16.93
CA LEU A 408 24.73 20.69 -15.98
C LEU A 408 25.50 21.88 -16.58
N ALA A 409 24.81 23.00 -16.81
CA ALA A 409 25.48 24.21 -17.28
C ALA A 409 26.45 24.71 -16.18
N ARG A 410 27.65 25.12 -16.59
CA ARG A 410 28.57 25.82 -15.69
C ARG A 410 27.88 27.13 -15.29
N ILE A 411 27.69 27.35 -14.00
CA ILE A 411 27.28 28.65 -13.50
C ILE A 411 28.51 29.54 -13.66
N ASP A 412 28.50 30.41 -14.66
CA ASP A 412 29.51 31.47 -14.74
C ASP A 412 29.27 32.40 -13.55
N PRO A 413 30.28 32.66 -12.69
CA PRO A 413 30.17 33.59 -11.58
C PRO A 413 30.24 35.04 -12.07
N LEU A 414 29.45 35.37 -13.09
CA LEU A 414 29.16 36.75 -13.45
C LEU A 414 27.97 37.19 -12.60
N ILE A 415 28.31 38.01 -11.63
CA ILE A 415 27.46 38.90 -10.87
C ILE A 415 26.44 39.54 -11.84
N ASN A 416 25.22 39.02 -11.89
CA ASN A 416 24.08 39.81 -12.37
C ASN A 416 23.73 40.79 -11.24
N ASN A 417 24.47 41.89 -11.24
CA ASN A 417 24.15 43.15 -10.59
C ASN A 417 22.99 43.84 -11.33
N GLU A 418 21.87 43.14 -11.50
CA GLU A 418 20.62 43.78 -11.90
C GLU A 418 19.58 43.57 -10.81
N VAL A 419 19.68 44.50 -9.87
CA VAL A 419 18.60 45.06 -9.06
C VAL A 419 17.43 45.43 -9.99
N VAL A 420 16.23 44.95 -9.71
CA VAL A 420 15.03 45.69 -9.21
C VAL A 420 13.95 44.66 -8.86
#